data_AF-A0A8T3XEF7-F1
#
_entry.id   AF-A0A8T3XEF7-F1
#
_cell.length_a   1.000
_cell.length_b   1.000
_cell.length_c   1.000
_cell.angle_alpha   90.00
_cell.angle_beta   90.00
_cell.angle_gamma   90.00
#
_symmetry.space_group_name_H-M   'P 1'
#
loop_
_entity.id
_entity.type
_entity.pdbx_description
1 polymer ?
#
loop_
_entity_poly.entity_id
_entity_poly.type
_entity_poly.pdbx_seq_one_letter_code
_entity_poly.pdbx_strand_id
1 'polypeptide(L)'
;MAFSKSFPKQSKTSAYPQWEEITLTNEEERQEEGKARSENIRLFKECIEDARSIMKEKGLKDYQTDLVNIATALFEKRASHVVYWKESKAKEKFDEMFSKQ
;
A
#
# COMPACT_ATOMS: atom_id res chain seq x y z
N MET A 1 22.75 -7.30 -2.87
CA MET A 1 23.26 -6.05 -2.25
C MET A 1 22.19 -5.65 -1.28
N ALA A 2 22.49 -5.49 0.00
CA ALA A 2 21.46 -5.25 0.98
C ALA A 2 20.88 -3.83 0.84
N PHE A 3 19.55 -3.70 0.92
CA PHE A 3 18.86 -2.41 0.75
C PHE A 3 19.29 -1.39 1.83
N SER A 4 19.68 -0.18 1.42
CA SER A 4 19.97 0.94 2.33
C SER A 4 19.14 2.19 2.02
N LYS A 5 18.82 2.95 3.06
CA LYS A 5 18.11 4.24 2.95
C LYS A 5 18.54 5.20 4.05
N SER A 6 18.74 6.46 3.71
CA SER A 6 19.09 7.52 4.65
C SER A 6 17.84 8.19 5.24
N PHE A 7 17.84 8.42 6.55
CA PHE A 7 16.78 9.10 7.27
C PHE A 7 17.31 10.32 8.04
N PRO A 8 16.56 11.45 8.08
CA PRO A 8 16.98 12.62 8.83
C PRO A 8 16.75 12.41 10.34
N LYS A 9 17.80 12.61 11.13
CA LYS A 9 17.77 12.60 12.60
C LYS A 9 17.93 14.02 13.12
N GLN A 10 16.97 14.44 13.95
CA GLN A 10 17.10 15.73 14.65
C GLN A 10 18.20 15.63 15.70
N SER A 11 19.25 16.44 15.52
CA SER A 11 20.30 16.64 16.49
C SER A 11 19.86 17.68 17.51
N LYS A 12 20.11 17.46 18.81
CA LYS A 12 19.87 18.47 19.86
C LYS A 12 20.83 19.67 19.76
N THR A 13 21.88 19.54 18.96
CA THR A 13 23.03 20.46 18.93
C THR A 13 23.12 21.26 17.63
N SER A 14 22.33 20.94 16.61
CA SER A 14 22.37 21.59 15.29
C SER A 14 20.96 21.76 14.73
N ALA A 15 20.70 22.93 14.13
CA ALA A 15 19.45 23.22 13.42
C ALA A 15 19.28 22.38 12.14
N TYR A 16 20.37 21.85 11.57
CA TYR A 16 20.34 20.98 10.39
C TYR A 16 20.20 19.51 10.77
N PRO A 17 19.33 18.75 10.07
CA PRO A 17 19.15 17.32 10.31
C PRO A 17 20.41 16.55 9.92
N GLN A 18 20.87 15.66 10.81
CA GLN A 18 21.94 14.72 10.51
C GLN A 18 21.35 13.51 9.80
N TRP A 19 21.87 13.15 8.63
CA TRP A 19 21.37 12.00 7.87
C TRP A 19 22.08 10.73 8.33
N GLU A 20 21.29 9.75 8.77
CA GLU A 20 21.78 8.43 9.19
C GLU A 20 21.37 7.40 8.12
N GLU A 21 22.34 6.73 7.53
CA GLU A 21 22.09 5.64 6.59
C GLU A 21 21.84 4.33 7.34
N ILE A 22 20.68 3.74 7.09
CA ILE A 22 20.29 2.44 7.66
C ILE A 22 20.32 1.42 6.53
N THR A 23 21.05 0.33 6.76
CA THR A 23 21.15 -0.80 5.81
C THR A 23 20.50 -2.02 6.44
N LEU A 24 19.61 -2.67 5.70
CA LEU A 24 19.02 -3.93 6.12
C LEU A 24 20.08 -5.04 6.07
N THR A 25 19.94 -6.05 6.92
CA THR A 25 20.66 -7.31 6.75
C THR A 25 19.98 -8.15 5.67
N ASN A 26 20.73 -9.08 5.06
CA ASN A 26 20.17 -9.99 4.04
C ASN A 26 18.97 -10.81 4.56
N GLU A 27 18.95 -11.11 5.87
CA GLU A 27 17.85 -11.85 6.49
C GLU A 27 16.60 -10.97 6.64
N GLU A 28 16.75 -9.72 7.07
CA GLU A 28 15.64 -8.76 7.14
C GLU A 28 15.04 -8.47 5.76
N GLU A 29 15.90 -8.30 4.74
CA GLU A 29 15.45 -8.11 3.36
C GLU A 29 14.64 -9.31 2.87
N ARG A 30 15.12 -10.53 3.11
CA ARG A 30 14.41 -11.76 2.72
C ARG A 30 13.06 -11.92 3.42
N GLN A 31 12.98 -11.54 4.70
CA GLN A 31 11.72 -11.57 5.45
C GLN A 31 10.72 -10.56 4.90
N GLU A 32 11.15 -9.33 4.61
CA GLU A 32 10.29 -8.30 4.05
C GLU A 32 9.85 -8.64 2.61
N GLU A 33 10.72 -9.20 1.78
CA GLU A 33 10.34 -9.72 0.46
C GLU A 33 9.30 -10.85 0.55
N GLY A 34 9.45 -11.75 1.53
CA GLY A 34 8.49 -12.81 1.80
C GLY A 34 7.11 -12.26 2.22
N LYS A 35 7.11 -11.27 3.12
CA LYS A 35 5.88 -10.55 3.53
C LYS A 35 5.23 -9.85 2.33
N ALA A 36 6.00 -9.09 1.56
CA ALA A 36 5.50 -8.41 0.36
C ALA A 36 4.88 -9.39 -0.64
N ARG A 37 5.54 -10.53 -0.90
CA ARG A 37 5.01 -11.57 -1.81
C ARG A 37 3.70 -12.15 -1.29
N SER A 38 3.67 -12.56 -0.03
CA SER A 38 2.47 -13.19 0.57
C SER A 38 1.28 -12.21 0.60
N GLU A 39 1.54 -10.95 0.93
CA GLU A 39 0.53 -9.91 0.95
C GLU A 39 -0.02 -9.60 -0.45
N ASN A 40 0.86 -9.50 -1.45
CA ASN A 40 0.45 -9.29 -2.84
C ASN A 40 -0.45 -10.43 -3.35
N ILE A 41 -0.12 -11.68 -3.03
CA ILE A 41 -0.95 -12.84 -3.38
C ILE A 41 -2.31 -12.75 -2.69
N ARG A 42 -2.35 -12.37 -1.41
CA ARG A 42 -3.61 -12.19 -0.67
C ARG A 42 -4.50 -11.14 -1.32
N LEU A 43 -3.94 -9.96 -1.60
CA LEU A 43 -4.66 -8.86 -2.23
C LEU A 43 -5.19 -9.23 -3.62
N PHE A 44 -4.39 -9.95 -4.42
CA PHE A 44 -4.83 -10.37 -5.75
C PHE A 44 -5.98 -11.40 -5.68
N LYS A 45 -5.97 -12.32 -4.70
CA LYS A 45 -7.09 -13.25 -4.46
C LYS A 45 -8.38 -12.51 -4.11
N GLU A 46 -8.30 -11.48 -3.27
CA GLU A 46 -9.46 -10.63 -2.96
C GLU A 46 -9.99 -9.95 -4.23
N CYS A 47 -9.10 -9.42 -5.08
CA CYS A 47 -9.50 -8.78 -6.33
C CYS A 47 -10.18 -9.75 -7.32
N ILE A 48 -9.80 -11.03 -7.32
CA ILE A 48 -10.46 -12.07 -8.12
C ILE A 48 -11.90 -12.31 -7.63
N GLU A 49 -12.11 -12.39 -6.32
CA GLU A 49 -13.45 -12.57 -5.75
C GLU A 49 -14.34 -11.34 -5.96
N ASP A 50 -13.76 -10.14 -5.84
CA ASP A 50 -14.44 -8.87 -6.16
C ASP A 50 -14.84 -8.84 -7.64
N ALA A 51 -13.92 -9.21 -8.56
CA ALA A 51 -14.19 -9.29 -9.99
C ALA A 51 -15.31 -10.29 -10.31
N ARG A 52 -15.30 -11.47 -9.66
CA ARG A 52 -16.36 -12.48 -9.80
C ARG A 52 -17.72 -11.92 -9.37
N SER A 53 -17.75 -11.21 -8.25
CA SER A 53 -18.98 -10.59 -7.72
C SER A 53 -19.54 -9.56 -8.69
N ILE A 54 -18.69 -8.69 -9.25
CA ILE A 54 -19.07 -7.69 -10.25
C ILE A 54 -19.63 -8.35 -11.52
N MET A 55 -18.98 -9.39 -12.04
CA MET A 55 -19.45 -10.09 -13.23
C MET A 55 -20.82 -10.72 -13.02
N LYS A 56 -21.04 -11.35 -11.86
CA LYS A 56 -22.32 -11.95 -11.48
C LYS A 56 -23.42 -10.90 -11.32
N GLU A 57 -23.16 -9.80 -10.63
CA GLU A 57 -24.11 -8.70 -10.44
C GLU A 57 -24.54 -8.04 -11.75
N LYS A 58 -23.61 -7.96 -12.71
CA LYS A 58 -23.87 -7.36 -14.03
C LYS A 58 -24.37 -8.37 -15.07
N GLY A 59 -24.52 -9.64 -14.71
CA GLY A 59 -24.96 -10.70 -15.63
C GLY A 59 -24.01 -10.88 -16.82
N LEU A 60 -22.71 -10.61 -16.63
CA LEU A 60 -21.69 -10.81 -17.65
C LEU A 60 -21.39 -12.30 -17.80
N LYS A 61 -20.97 -12.71 -19.00
CA LYS A 61 -20.56 -14.09 -19.25
C LYS A 61 -19.25 -14.39 -18.53
N ASP A 62 -19.16 -15.58 -17.95
CA ASP A 62 -17.99 -16.02 -17.19
C ASP A 62 -16.83 -16.44 -18.11
N TYR A 63 -16.12 -15.44 -18.66
CA TYR A 63 -14.85 -15.67 -19.34
C TYR A 63 -13.68 -15.47 -18.37
N GLN A 64 -12.77 -16.46 -18.31
CA GLN A 64 -11.61 -16.41 -17.42
C GLN A 64 -10.69 -15.22 -17.72
N THR A 65 -10.54 -14.86 -19.00
CA THR A 65 -9.71 -13.72 -19.42
C THR A 65 -10.26 -12.40 -18.88
N ASP A 66 -11.57 -12.17 -18.95
CA ASP A 66 -12.20 -10.93 -18.49
C ASP A 66 -12.16 -10.81 -16.97
N LEU A 67 -12.36 -11.92 -16.26
CA LEU A 67 -12.22 -11.98 -14.80
C LEU A 67 -10.82 -11.55 -14.35
N VAL A 68 -9.77 -12.08 -15.00
CA VAL A 68 -8.37 -11.73 -14.68
C VAL A 68 -8.07 -10.27 -15.04
N ASN A 69 -8.61 -9.76 -16.15
CA ASN A 69 -8.43 -8.37 -16.54
C ASN A 69 -9.08 -7.40 -15.54
N ILE A 70 -10.30 -7.69 -15.09
CA ILE A 70 -10.99 -6.90 -14.06
C ILE A 70 -10.23 -6.97 -12.74
N ALA A 71 -9.79 -8.15 -12.32
CA ALA A 71 -9.02 -8.32 -11.09
C ALA A 71 -7.69 -7.53 -11.13
N THR A 72 -6.99 -7.53 -12.28
CA THR A 72 -5.77 -6.74 -12.48
C THR A 72 -6.04 -5.25 -12.35
N ALA A 73 -7.10 -4.76 -13.00
CA ALA A 73 -7.48 -3.34 -12.92
C ALA A 73 -7.84 -2.92 -11.48
N LEU A 74 -8.54 -3.78 -10.73
CA LEU A 74 -8.86 -3.55 -9.32
C LEU A 74 -7.60 -3.53 -8.46
N PHE A 75 -6.68 -4.47 -8.69
CA PHE A 75 -5.43 -4.58 -7.93
C PHE A 75 -4.56 -3.31 -8.08
N GLU A 76 -4.37 -2.82 -9.31
CA GLU A 76 -3.60 -1.60 -9.59
C GLU A 76 -4.21 -0.36 -8.92
N LYS A 77 -5.54 -0.24 -8.95
CA LYS A 77 -6.25 0.89 -8.34
C LYS A 77 -6.26 0.82 -6.82
N ARG A 78 -6.40 -0.36 -6.24
CA ARG A 78 -6.41 -0.55 -4.79
C ARG A 78 -5.07 -0.17 -4.16
N ALA A 79 -3.96 -0.52 -4.79
CA ALA A 79 -2.63 -0.11 -4.35
C ALA A 79 -2.46 1.42 -4.30
N SER A 80 -3.07 2.14 -5.25
CA SER A 80 -2.93 3.60 -5.37
C SER A 80 -3.91 4.38 -4.48
N HIS A 81 -5.15 3.91 -4.33
CA HIS A 81 -6.22 4.69 -3.69
C HIS A 81 -6.30 4.51 -2.17
N VAL A 82 -5.75 3.42 -1.61
CA VAL A 82 -5.80 3.17 -0.15
C VAL A 82 -5.06 4.25 0.64
N VAL A 83 -3.91 4.73 0.14
CA VAL A 83 -3.15 5.81 0.80
C VAL A 83 -3.94 7.12 0.77
N TYR A 84 -4.49 7.48 -0.39
CA TYR A 84 -5.33 8.68 -0.55
C TYR A 84 -6.50 8.70 0.44
N TRP A 85 -7.24 7.60 0.58
CA TRP A 85 -8.37 7.54 1.54
C TRP A 85 -7.91 7.65 2.99
N LYS A 86 -6.75 7.08 3.34
CA LYS A 86 -6.18 7.21 4.68
C LYS A 86 -5.77 8.65 4.97
N GLU A 87 -5.13 9.33 4.04
CA GLU A 87 -4.74 10.73 4.16
C GLU A 87 -5.95 11.66 4.25
N SER A 88 -6.97 11.45 3.40
CA SER A 88 -8.23 12.20 3.47
C SER A 88 -8.89 12.03 4.83
N LYS A 89 -8.95 10.81 5.36
CA LYS A 89 -9.56 10.56 6.66
C LYS A 89 -8.74 11.14 7.82
N ALA A 90 -7.42 11.13 7.71
CA ALA A 90 -6.54 11.78 8.69
C ALA A 90 -6.73 13.31 8.67
N LYS A 91 -6.87 13.90 7.49
CA LYS A 91 -7.16 15.32 7.33
C LYS A 91 -8.52 15.69 7.90
N GLU A 92 -9.58 14.94 7.62
CA GLU A 92 -10.90 15.14 8.24
C GLU A 92 -10.82 15.15 9.77
N LYS A 93 -10.10 14.19 10.36
CA LYS A 93 -9.91 14.13 11.82
C LYS A 93 -9.13 15.33 12.36
N PHE A 94 -8.09 15.76 11.65
CA PHE A 94 -7.34 16.96 12.00
C PHE A 94 -8.26 18.18 11.96
N ASP A 95 -8.99 18.36 10.87
CA ASP A 95 -9.91 19.48 10.68
C ASP A 95 -10.99 19.47 11.78
N GLU A 96 -11.58 18.33 12.15
CA GLU A 96 -12.54 18.21 13.27
C GLU A 96 -11.95 18.59 14.64
N MET A 97 -10.68 18.24 14.90
CA MET A 97 -10.01 18.55 16.16
C MET A 97 -9.62 20.03 16.29
N PHE A 98 -9.34 20.71 15.18
CA PHE A 98 -8.85 22.10 15.18
C PHE A 98 -9.85 23.14 14.66
N SER A 99 -11.00 22.73 14.10
CA SER A 99 -12.08 23.63 13.66
C SER A 99 -13.03 24.10 14.79
N LYS A 100 -12.82 23.65 16.03
CA LYS A 100 -13.56 24.11 17.23
C LYS A 100 -12.82 25.19 18.05
N GLN A 101 -11.85 25.90 17.46
CA GLN A 101 -11.26 27.11 18.05
C GLN A 101 -11.90 28.38 17.51
#